data_AF-A0A0F8YK86-F1
#
_entry.id   AF-A0A0F8YK86-F1
#
_cell.length_a   1.000
_cell.length_b   1.000
_cell.length_c   1.000
_cell.angle_alpha   90.00
_cell.angle_beta   90.00
_cell.angle_gamma   90.00
#
_symmetry.space_group_name_H-M   'P 1'
#
loop_
_entity.id
_entity.type
_entity.pdbx_description
1 polymer ?
#
loop_
_entity_poly.entity_id
_entity_poly.type
_entity_poly.pdbx_seq_one_letter_code
_entity_poly.pdbx_strand_id
1 'polypeptide(L)'
;MMAKRFVTAAVTVLAGLSGGCNPPQAINPAHAQLASPPRTISVYQLAGRLGLQVVRNGRTFALLRGPANTVTIYPEPGPTVYVNGRRVSFAGPVRATDSTIFLSASAVDMIRRSLRPKPPPAVAPVAPTPPPRHVVVIDAGHGGRDPGAIATTGMFEKDVVLPIAQKVRQMLAADNVRVVMTRGDDRFIELNDRAAIANRARADLFVSIHANADIG
;
A
#
# COMPACT_ATOMS: atom_id res chain seq x y z
N MET A 1 38.15 16.69 11.39
CA MET A 1 37.24 15.55 11.11
C MET A 1 35.83 16.00 11.44
N MET A 2 34.93 16.15 10.47
CA MET A 2 33.52 16.49 10.76
C MET A 2 32.78 15.25 11.25
N ALA A 3 32.08 15.38 12.38
CA ALA A 3 31.22 14.33 12.93
C ALA A 3 30.05 14.07 11.95
N LYS A 4 29.96 12.84 11.44
CA LYS A 4 28.83 12.40 10.63
C LYS A 4 27.62 12.20 11.54
N ARG A 5 26.45 12.71 11.12
CA ARG A 5 25.19 12.50 11.84
C ARG A 5 24.65 11.12 11.47
N PHE A 6 24.75 10.17 12.41
CA PHE A 6 24.09 8.88 12.31
C PHE A 6 22.66 9.04 12.84
N VAL A 7 21.67 8.66 12.04
CA VAL A 7 20.28 8.61 12.48
C VAL A 7 19.85 7.15 12.46
N THR A 8 19.65 6.59 13.65
CA THR A 8 19.06 5.26 13.78
C THR A 8 17.54 5.42 13.78
N ALA A 9 16.86 4.76 12.84
CA ALA A 9 15.40 4.71 12.81
C ALA A 9 14.96 3.33 13.33
N ALA A 10 14.49 3.25 14.57
CA ALA A 10 13.86 2.06 15.10
C ALA A 10 12.40 2.01 14.62
N VAL A 11 12.02 0.94 13.93
CA VAL A 11 10.63 0.70 13.52
C VAL A 11 10.05 -0.36 14.43
N THR A 12 9.33 0.03 15.48
CA THR A 12 8.63 -0.93 16.34
C THR A 12 7.39 -1.45 15.62
N VAL A 13 7.36 -2.74 15.30
CA VAL A 13 6.17 -3.42 14.76
C VAL A 13 5.43 -4.09 15.92
N LEU A 14 4.41 -3.44 16.48
CA LEU A 14 3.50 -4.07 17.44
C LEU A 14 2.59 -5.06 16.69
N ALA A 15 2.88 -6.35 16.77
CA ALA A 15 1.95 -7.41 16.38
C ALA A 15 0.98 -7.66 17.55
N GLY A 16 -0.10 -6.88 17.62
CA GLY A 16 -1.20 -7.14 18.56
C GLY A 16 -2.12 -8.23 18.04
N LEU A 17 -2.15 -9.40 18.70
CA LEU A 17 -3.16 -10.44 18.50
C LEU A 17 -4.08 -10.47 19.73
N SER A 18 -5.30 -9.95 19.60
CA SER A 18 -6.39 -10.24 20.54
C SER A 18 -7.33 -11.28 19.91
N GLY A 19 -7.08 -12.55 20.24
CA GLY A 19 -7.98 -13.65 19.94
C GLY A 19 -9.10 -13.72 20.98
N GLY A 20 -10.34 -13.53 20.54
CA GLY A 20 -11.54 -13.82 21.33
C GLY A 20 -12.36 -14.91 20.65
N CYS A 21 -12.29 -16.14 21.18
CA CYS A 21 -13.22 -17.21 20.83
C CYS A 21 -14.59 -16.94 21.44
N ASN A 22 -15.67 -17.12 20.68
CA ASN A 22 -17.01 -17.29 21.23
C ASN A 22 -17.57 -18.64 20.73
N PRO A 23 -18.17 -19.47 21.60
CA PRO A 23 -18.69 -20.79 21.22
C PRO A 23 -19.99 -20.68 20.42
N PRO A 24 -20.35 -21.71 19.62
CA PRO A 24 -21.50 -21.64 18.72
C PRO A 24 -22.80 -21.84 19.49
N GLN A 25 -23.79 -20.97 19.24
CA GLN A 25 -25.17 -21.22 19.64
C GLN A 25 -25.91 -21.91 18.48
N ALA A 26 -26.54 -23.04 18.80
CA ALA A 26 -27.36 -23.81 17.90
C ALA A 26 -28.73 -23.14 17.66
N ILE A 27 -29.18 -23.09 16.42
CA ILE A 27 -30.57 -22.76 16.05
C ILE A 27 -31.06 -23.67 14.93
N ASN A 28 -32.28 -24.17 15.12
CA ASN A 28 -32.98 -25.23 14.39
C ASN A 28 -33.16 -24.98 12.88
N PRO A 29 -33.31 -26.05 12.06
CA PRO A 29 -33.42 -25.95 10.61
C PRO A 29 -34.88 -25.95 10.15
N ALA A 30 -35.38 -24.84 9.61
CA ALA A 30 -36.32 -24.83 8.49
C ALA A 30 -36.64 -23.39 8.04
N HIS A 31 -36.75 -23.25 6.72
CA HIS A 31 -37.36 -22.17 5.94
C HIS A 31 -36.43 -21.16 5.24
N ALA A 32 -36.47 -21.28 3.90
CA ALA A 32 -36.03 -20.38 2.85
C ALA A 32 -34.52 -20.18 2.69
N GLN A 33 -33.99 -20.79 1.64
CA GLN A 33 -32.73 -20.42 1.00
C GLN A 33 -32.88 -19.03 0.35
N LEU A 34 -32.96 -17.99 1.19
CA LEU A 34 -32.79 -16.61 0.79
C LEU A 34 -31.34 -16.47 0.35
N ALA A 35 -31.11 -16.20 -0.94
CA ALA A 35 -29.80 -15.79 -1.43
C ALA A 35 -29.29 -14.70 -0.49
N SER A 36 -28.11 -14.90 0.13
CA SER A 36 -27.51 -13.88 0.99
C SER A 36 -27.54 -12.54 0.25
N PRO A 37 -27.90 -11.43 0.92
CA PRO A 37 -28.03 -10.15 0.24
C PRO A 37 -26.73 -9.86 -0.53
N PRO A 38 -26.81 -9.36 -1.78
CA PRO A 38 -25.63 -9.11 -2.58
C PRO A 38 -24.69 -8.20 -1.78
N ARG A 39 -23.45 -8.66 -1.57
CA ARG A 39 -22.44 -7.90 -0.84
C ARG A 39 -22.30 -6.54 -1.50
N THR A 40 -22.52 -5.46 -0.75
CA THR A 40 -22.28 -4.10 -1.21
C THR A 40 -20.87 -3.66 -0.81
N ILE A 41 -20.30 -2.73 -1.57
CA ILE A 41 -19.03 -2.07 -1.28
C ILE A 41 -19.23 -0.57 -1.34
N SER A 42 -18.48 0.18 -0.53
CA SER A 42 -18.50 1.64 -0.59
C SER A 42 -17.79 2.15 -1.84
N VAL A 43 -18.09 3.39 -2.24
CA VAL A 43 -17.40 4.06 -3.35
C VAL A 43 -15.88 4.16 -3.13
N TYR A 44 -15.43 4.26 -1.87
CA TYR A 44 -14.01 4.28 -1.51
C TYR A 44 -13.36 2.90 -1.73
N GLN A 45 -14.05 1.82 -1.35
CA GLN A 45 -13.57 0.45 -1.61
C GLN A 45 -13.55 0.15 -3.11
N LEU A 46 -14.55 0.61 -3.86
CA LEU A 46 -14.57 0.53 -5.31
C LEU A 46 -13.37 1.26 -5.92
N ALA A 47 -13.12 2.51 -5.50
CA ALA A 47 -12.01 3.32 -5.98
C ALA A 47 -10.65 2.63 -5.75
N GLY A 48 -10.43 2.10 -4.53
CA GLY A 48 -9.22 1.36 -4.20
C GLY A 48 -9.01 0.12 -5.07
N ARG A 49 -10.08 -0.65 -5.34
CA ARG A 49 -10.01 -1.85 -6.20
C ARG A 49 -9.77 -1.54 -7.69
N LEU A 50 -10.06 -0.32 -8.12
CA LEU A 50 -9.92 0.13 -9.50
C LEU A 50 -8.71 1.04 -9.72
N GLY A 51 -7.96 1.38 -8.67
CA GLY A 51 -6.85 2.34 -8.76
C GLY A 51 -7.32 3.75 -9.14
N LEU A 52 -8.52 4.14 -8.73
CA LEU A 52 -9.11 5.46 -8.95
C LEU A 52 -9.11 6.25 -7.63
N GLN A 53 -9.11 7.57 -7.74
CA GLN A 53 -9.28 8.48 -6.61
C GLN A 53 -10.72 8.97 -6.53
N VAL A 54 -11.29 9.04 -5.33
CA VAL A 54 -12.60 9.66 -5.10
C VAL A 54 -12.42 11.17 -5.09
N VAL A 55 -12.89 11.84 -6.14
CA VAL A 55 -12.86 13.31 -6.25
C VAL A 55 -14.05 13.93 -5.53
N ARG A 56 -15.20 13.27 -5.61
CA ARG A 56 -16.42 13.68 -4.91
C ARG A 56 -17.24 12.47 -4.53
N ASN A 57 -17.84 12.52 -3.35
CA ASN A 57 -18.81 11.54 -2.86
C ASN A 57 -19.91 12.32 -2.13
N GLY A 58 -21.16 11.98 -2.38
CA GLY A 58 -22.32 12.62 -1.78
C GLY A 58 -23.59 11.86 -2.09
N ARG A 59 -24.72 12.37 -1.60
CA ARG A 59 -26.04 11.71 -1.75
C ARG A 59 -26.51 11.60 -3.20
N THR A 60 -26.17 12.58 -4.04
CA THR A 60 -26.68 12.68 -5.42
C THR A 60 -25.75 12.09 -6.46
N PHE A 61 -24.43 12.09 -6.20
CA PHE A 61 -23.47 11.43 -7.06
C PHE A 61 -22.11 11.22 -6.41
N ALA A 62 -21.32 10.32 -6.99
CA ALA A 62 -19.88 10.24 -6.78
C ALA A 62 -19.12 10.37 -8.09
N LEU A 63 -17.94 10.97 -8.02
CA LEU A 63 -16.99 11.15 -9.10
C LEU A 63 -15.66 10.54 -8.70
N LEU A 64 -15.21 9.54 -9.45
CA LEU A 64 -13.89 8.93 -9.32
C LEU A 64 -13.07 9.29 -10.55
N ARG A 65 -11.79 9.60 -10.35
CA ARG A 65 -10.85 9.90 -11.45
C ARG A 65 -9.55 9.12 -11.31
N GLY A 66 -9.01 8.73 -12.45
CA GLY A 66 -7.66 8.22 -12.61
C GLY A 66 -7.04 8.82 -13.87
N PRO A 67 -5.78 8.47 -14.19
CA PRO A 67 -5.01 9.12 -15.27
C PRO A 67 -5.68 9.12 -16.65
N ALA A 68 -6.52 8.12 -16.94
CA ALA A 68 -7.25 8.00 -18.21
C ALA A 68 -8.72 7.67 -18.07
N ASN A 69 -9.22 7.61 -16.83
CA ASN A 69 -10.56 7.13 -16.56
C ASN A 69 -11.31 8.06 -15.62
N THR A 70 -12.57 8.32 -15.94
CA THR A 70 -13.53 8.94 -15.04
C THR A 70 -14.71 8.00 -14.83
N VAL A 71 -15.12 7.82 -13.58
CA VAL A 71 -16.32 7.06 -13.23
C VAL A 71 -17.29 7.98 -12.48
N THR A 72 -18.50 8.14 -12.99
CA THR A 72 -19.56 8.91 -12.34
C THR A 72 -20.69 7.98 -11.94
N ILE A 73 -21.15 8.07 -10.71
CA ILE A 73 -22.18 7.20 -10.14
C ILE A 73 -23.31 8.08 -9.64
N TYR A 74 -24.52 7.89 -10.16
CA TYR A 74 -25.75 8.50 -9.69
C TYR A 74 -26.61 7.40 -9.06
N PRO A 75 -26.93 7.46 -7.76
CA PRO A 75 -27.74 6.45 -7.08
C PRO A 75 -29.25 6.60 -7.33
N GLU A 76 -29.75 7.83 -7.54
CA GLU A 76 -31.18 8.17 -7.68
C GLU A 76 -31.39 9.22 -8.78
N PRO A 77 -32.59 9.34 -9.39
CA PRO A 77 -33.81 8.53 -9.21
C PRO A 77 -33.78 7.19 -9.96
N GLY A 78 -32.72 6.92 -10.71
CA GLY A 78 -32.46 5.66 -11.37
C GLY A 78 -30.95 5.40 -11.33
N PRO A 79 -30.48 4.32 -10.70
CA PRO A 79 -29.07 4.14 -10.49
C PRO A 79 -28.35 3.98 -11.83
N THR A 80 -27.45 4.92 -12.11
CA THR A 80 -26.68 4.96 -13.35
C THR A 80 -25.20 5.15 -13.05
N VAL A 81 -24.38 4.33 -13.70
CA VAL A 81 -22.92 4.45 -13.63
C VAL A 81 -22.40 4.71 -15.02
N TYR A 82 -21.56 5.73 -15.15
CA TYR A 82 -20.87 6.09 -16.37
C TYR A 82 -19.38 5.87 -16.20
N VAL A 83 -18.75 5.22 -17.17
CA VAL A 83 -17.30 5.08 -17.28
C VAL A 83 -16.88 5.77 -18.57
N ASN A 84 -16.09 6.85 -18.45
CA ASN A 84 -15.68 7.68 -19.59
C ASN A 84 -16.87 8.14 -20.47
N GLY A 85 -17.99 8.49 -19.83
CA GLY A 85 -19.23 8.91 -20.49
C GLY A 85 -20.11 7.77 -21.02
N ARG A 86 -19.67 6.51 -20.95
CA ARG A 86 -20.47 5.34 -21.37
C ARG A 86 -21.17 4.70 -20.19
N ARG A 87 -22.48 4.47 -20.31
CA ARG A 87 -23.27 3.81 -19.26
C ARG A 87 -22.82 2.35 -19.10
N VAL A 88 -22.62 1.91 -17.85
CA VAL A 88 -22.28 0.54 -17.49
C VAL A 88 -23.39 -0.04 -16.63
N SER A 89 -23.86 -1.22 -17.00
CA SER A 89 -24.89 -1.97 -16.26
C SER A 89 -24.25 -3.10 -15.47
N PHE A 90 -24.79 -3.37 -14.29
CA PHE A 90 -24.42 -4.51 -13.44
C PHE A 90 -25.61 -4.92 -12.58
N ALA A 91 -25.58 -6.15 -12.06
CA ALA A 91 -26.63 -6.67 -11.20
C ALA A 91 -26.46 -6.20 -9.75
N GLY A 92 -27.56 -5.76 -9.13
CA GLY A 92 -27.63 -5.44 -7.71
C GLY A 92 -27.73 -3.94 -7.44
N PRO A 93 -27.77 -3.55 -6.15
CA PRO A 93 -28.18 -2.22 -5.75
C PRO A 93 -27.06 -1.18 -5.97
N VAL A 94 -27.49 0.06 -6.17
CA VAL A 94 -26.70 1.27 -5.90
C VAL A 94 -27.53 2.11 -4.95
N ARG A 95 -26.98 2.49 -3.81
CA ARG A 95 -27.69 3.22 -2.75
C ARG A 95 -26.80 4.30 -2.17
N ALA A 96 -27.40 5.39 -1.71
CA ALA A 96 -26.70 6.39 -0.91
C ALA A 96 -27.18 6.33 0.55
N THR A 97 -26.25 6.24 1.48
CA THR A 97 -26.51 6.28 2.93
C THR A 97 -25.46 7.18 3.58
N ASP A 98 -25.88 8.14 4.41
CA ASP A 98 -24.98 9.03 5.15
C ASP A 98 -23.86 9.64 4.29
N SER A 99 -24.27 10.17 3.13
CA SER A 99 -23.37 10.80 2.13
C SER A 99 -22.37 9.86 1.46
N THR A 100 -22.50 8.55 1.65
CA THR A 100 -21.68 7.53 1.00
C THR A 100 -22.51 6.69 0.05
N ILE A 101 -22.01 6.54 -1.17
CA ILE A 101 -22.60 5.65 -2.16
C ILE A 101 -22.04 4.24 -1.99
N PHE A 102 -22.95 3.27 -2.00
CA PHE A 102 -22.69 1.84 -1.95
C PHE A 102 -23.20 1.18 -3.24
N LEU A 103 -22.43 0.23 -3.76
CA LEU A 103 -22.75 -0.50 -4.98
C LEU A 103 -22.61 -2.00 -4.73
N SER A 104 -23.35 -2.81 -5.47
CA SER A 104 -23.11 -4.26 -5.56
C SER A 104 -21.64 -4.56 -5.87
N ALA A 105 -21.06 -5.56 -5.22
CA ALA A 105 -19.68 -5.98 -5.47
C ALA A 105 -19.44 -6.40 -6.95
N SER A 106 -20.49 -6.83 -7.66
CA SER A 106 -20.43 -7.15 -9.10
C SER A 106 -20.06 -5.93 -9.97
N ALA A 107 -20.29 -4.70 -9.46
CA ALA A 107 -19.95 -3.47 -10.15
C ALA A 107 -18.45 -3.35 -10.41
N VAL A 108 -17.60 -3.93 -9.56
CA VAL A 108 -16.13 -3.85 -9.70
C VAL A 108 -15.70 -4.40 -11.06
N ASP A 109 -16.10 -5.62 -11.39
CA ASP A 109 -15.65 -6.29 -12.62
C ASP A 109 -16.26 -5.64 -13.87
N MET A 110 -17.52 -5.19 -13.76
CA MET A 110 -18.20 -4.52 -14.87
C MET A 110 -17.59 -3.15 -15.19
N ILE A 111 -17.28 -2.36 -14.16
CA ILE A 111 -16.59 -1.09 -14.32
C ILE A 111 -15.17 -1.32 -14.82
N ARG A 112 -14.43 -2.30 -14.24
CA ARG A 112 -13.06 -2.63 -14.64
C ARG A 112 -12.94 -2.97 -16.12
N ARG A 113 -13.86 -3.77 -16.66
CA ARG A 113 -13.90 -4.09 -18.10
C ARG A 113 -14.15 -2.88 -19.00
N SER A 114 -14.72 -1.81 -18.45
CA SER A 114 -15.04 -0.58 -19.19
C SER A 114 -13.96 0.51 -19.06
N LEU A 115 -12.95 0.30 -18.20
CA LEU A 115 -11.83 1.21 -18.07
C LEU A 115 -10.92 1.12 -19.29
N ARG A 116 -10.43 2.27 -19.75
CA ARG A 116 -9.30 2.32 -20.67
C ARG A 116 -8.04 1.87 -19.93
N PRO A 117 -7.11 1.17 -20.59
CA PRO A 117 -5.81 0.89 -19.99
C PRO A 117 -5.18 2.21 -19.57
N LYS A 118 -4.51 2.20 -18.41
CA LYS A 118 -3.70 3.35 -18.00
C LYS A 118 -2.70 3.61 -19.14
N PRO A 119 -2.62 4.83 -19.69
CA PRO A 119 -1.61 5.18 -20.65
C PRO A 119 -0.27 4.78 -20.05
N PRO A 120 0.68 4.29 -20.87
CA PRO A 120 2.07 4.26 -20.43
C PRO A 120 2.36 5.63 -19.80
N PRO A 121 3.13 5.69 -18.69
CA PRO A 121 3.59 6.98 -18.18
C PRO A 121 4.05 7.78 -19.39
N ALA A 122 3.45 8.95 -19.62
CA ALA A 122 3.88 9.80 -20.70
C ALA A 122 5.38 9.97 -20.47
N VAL A 123 6.19 9.48 -21.41
CA VAL A 123 7.62 9.77 -21.40
C VAL A 123 7.68 11.25 -21.79
N ALA A 124 7.40 12.12 -20.82
CA ALA A 124 7.81 13.50 -20.91
C ALA A 124 9.29 13.47 -21.29
N PRO A 125 9.77 14.38 -22.14
CA PRO A 125 11.21 14.55 -22.31
C PRO A 125 11.78 14.67 -20.89
N VAL A 126 12.52 13.66 -20.45
CA VAL A 126 13.18 13.70 -19.16
C VAL A 126 14.25 14.77 -19.37
N ALA A 127 13.93 16.01 -18.99
CA ALA A 127 14.96 16.99 -18.73
C ALA A 127 15.99 16.27 -17.85
N PRO A 128 17.28 16.31 -18.20
CA PRO A 128 18.29 15.50 -17.51
C PRO A 128 18.14 15.75 -16.01
N THR A 129 17.85 14.68 -15.27
CA THR A 129 17.69 14.78 -13.81
C THR A 129 18.98 15.41 -13.29
N PRO A 130 18.90 16.54 -12.57
CA PRO A 130 20.10 17.18 -12.04
C PRO A 130 20.85 16.15 -11.18
N PRO A 131 22.19 16.18 -11.13
CA PRO A 131 22.94 15.22 -10.34
C PRO A 131 22.42 15.22 -8.89
N PRO A 132 22.28 14.04 -8.27
CA PRO A 132 21.72 13.92 -6.93
C PRO A 132 22.57 14.75 -5.95
N ARG A 133 21.90 15.60 -5.18
CA ARG A 133 22.55 16.53 -4.23
C ARG A 133 22.95 15.87 -2.92
N HIS A 134 22.35 14.71 -2.60
CA HIS A 134 22.57 14.00 -1.36
C HIS A 134 22.81 12.51 -1.61
N VAL A 135 23.68 11.92 -0.80
CA VAL A 135 23.95 10.48 -0.73
C VAL A 135 23.45 9.94 0.59
N VAL A 136 22.46 9.06 0.52
CA VAL A 136 21.91 8.37 1.69
C VAL A 136 22.30 6.91 1.63
N VAL A 137 22.85 6.37 2.71
CA VAL A 137 23.03 4.93 2.87
C VAL A 137 21.91 4.37 3.72
N ILE A 138 21.23 3.36 3.18
CA ILE A 138 20.21 2.61 3.90
C ILE A 138 20.81 1.26 4.27
N ASP A 139 20.73 0.95 5.56
CA ASP A 139 21.16 -0.29 6.13
C ASP A 139 19.95 -1.13 6.54
N ALA A 140 19.73 -2.25 5.85
CA ALA A 140 18.77 -3.25 6.27
C ALA A 140 19.42 -4.14 7.33
N GLY A 141 18.96 -4.05 8.57
CA GLY A 141 19.49 -4.81 9.70
C GLY A 141 19.56 -6.32 9.42
N HIS A 142 20.48 -7.00 10.11
CA HIS A 142 20.64 -8.47 10.05
C HIS A 142 20.90 -9.00 8.62
N GLY A 143 20.56 -10.26 8.35
CA GLY A 143 20.62 -10.90 7.04
C GLY A 143 21.42 -12.22 7.04
N GLY A 144 21.09 -13.11 6.10
CA GLY A 144 21.72 -14.42 5.96
C GLY A 144 21.62 -15.23 7.25
N ARG A 145 22.78 -15.52 7.87
CA ARG A 145 22.92 -16.30 9.10
C ARG A 145 22.40 -15.60 10.36
N ASP A 146 22.19 -14.30 10.31
CA ASP A 146 21.65 -13.51 11.42
C ASP A 146 20.18 -13.21 11.15
N PRO A 147 19.23 -13.85 11.87
CA PRO A 147 17.80 -13.60 11.68
C PRO A 147 17.32 -12.29 12.31
N GLY A 148 18.10 -11.70 13.23
CA GLY A 148 17.63 -10.65 14.14
C GLY A 148 16.58 -11.16 15.12
N ALA A 149 15.71 -10.26 15.59
CA ALA A 149 14.59 -10.62 16.45
C ALA A 149 13.64 -11.62 15.78
N ILE A 150 13.10 -12.55 16.57
CA ILE A 150 12.12 -13.53 16.12
C ILE A 150 10.79 -13.22 16.80
N ALA A 151 9.77 -12.91 16.02
CA ALA A 151 8.42 -12.67 16.54
C ALA A 151 7.80 -13.95 17.09
N THR A 152 6.79 -13.82 17.96
CA THR A 152 6.01 -14.97 18.48
C THR A 152 5.32 -15.77 17.36
N THR A 153 5.09 -15.16 16.21
CA THR A 153 4.57 -15.79 15.00
C THR A 153 5.60 -16.60 14.21
N GLY A 154 6.88 -16.57 14.62
CA GLY A 154 8.01 -17.20 13.92
C GLY A 154 8.61 -16.36 12.79
N MET A 155 8.18 -15.10 12.63
CA MET A 155 8.75 -14.19 11.63
C MET A 155 10.11 -13.65 12.06
N PHE A 156 11.07 -13.60 11.13
CA PHE A 156 12.40 -13.04 11.37
C PHE A 156 12.47 -11.55 11.03
N GLU A 157 13.15 -10.77 11.86
CA GLU A 157 13.37 -9.34 11.65
C GLU A 157 14.00 -9.06 10.28
N LYS A 158 15.00 -9.86 9.86
CA LYS A 158 15.66 -9.71 8.57
C LYS A 158 14.71 -9.69 7.36
N ASP A 159 13.60 -10.44 7.46
CA ASP A 159 12.59 -10.61 6.42
C ASP A 159 11.58 -9.45 6.41
N VAL A 160 11.43 -8.76 7.54
CA VAL A 160 10.61 -7.55 7.68
C VAL A 160 11.37 -6.31 7.20
N VAL A 161 12.63 -6.15 7.63
CA VAL A 161 13.39 -4.92 7.39
C VAL A 161 13.89 -4.78 5.95
N LEU A 162 14.18 -5.89 5.25
CA LEU A 162 14.67 -5.83 3.87
C LEU A 162 13.64 -5.22 2.89
N PRO A 163 12.36 -5.67 2.85
CA PRO A 163 11.33 -5.05 2.01
C PRO A 163 11.09 -3.58 2.35
N ILE A 164 11.12 -3.22 3.65
CA ILE A 164 10.96 -1.82 4.10
C ILE A 164 12.11 -0.97 3.55
N ALA A 165 13.36 -1.41 3.72
CA ALA A 165 14.54 -0.71 3.23
C ALA A 165 14.52 -0.54 1.69
N GLN A 166 14.10 -1.57 0.96
CA GLN A 166 13.92 -1.50 -0.50
C GLN A 166 12.83 -0.48 -0.89
N LYS A 167 11.75 -0.36 -0.12
CA LYS A 167 10.70 0.63 -0.36
C LYS A 167 11.17 2.05 -0.11
N VAL A 168 11.91 2.28 0.98
CA VAL A 168 12.53 3.59 1.27
C VAL A 168 13.51 3.98 0.17
N ARG A 169 14.34 3.04 -0.29
CA ARG A 169 15.25 3.26 -1.44
C ARG A 169 14.51 3.75 -2.68
N GLN A 170 13.39 3.11 -3.03
CA GLN A 170 12.59 3.49 -4.19
C GLN A 170 12.01 4.91 -4.05
N MET A 171 11.51 5.26 -2.87
CA MET A 171 10.94 6.58 -2.59
C MET A 171 12.02 7.67 -2.69
N LEU A 172 13.17 7.50 -2.02
CA LEU A 172 14.27 8.46 -2.06
C LEU A 172 14.88 8.61 -3.47
N ALA A 173 15.01 7.51 -4.22
CA ALA A 173 15.50 7.58 -5.59
C ALA A 173 14.55 8.36 -6.53
N ALA A 174 13.23 8.29 -6.29
CA ALA A 174 12.25 9.07 -7.03
C ALA A 174 12.38 10.59 -6.75
N ASP A 175 12.87 10.95 -5.56
CA ASP A 175 13.12 12.33 -5.14
C ASP A 175 14.56 12.81 -5.46
N ASN A 176 15.23 12.16 -6.43
CA ASN A 176 16.58 12.50 -6.88
C ASN A 176 17.67 12.44 -5.78
N VAL A 177 17.55 11.49 -4.86
CA VAL A 177 18.58 11.16 -3.86
C VAL A 177 19.39 9.96 -4.34
N ARG A 178 20.73 10.02 -4.23
CA ARG A 178 21.57 8.85 -4.46
C ARG A 178 21.48 7.93 -3.25
N VAL A 179 20.90 6.75 -3.43
CA VAL A 179 20.77 5.76 -2.36
C VAL A 179 21.74 4.61 -2.55
N VAL A 180 22.49 4.28 -1.50
CA VAL A 180 23.36 3.10 -1.44
C VAL A 180 22.81 2.16 -0.36
N MET A 181 22.60 0.88 -0.69
CA MET A 181 22.14 -0.11 0.28
C MET A 181 23.35 -0.87 0.85
N THR A 182 23.36 -1.18 2.15
CA THR A 182 24.36 -2.12 2.71
C THR A 182 24.15 -3.55 2.19
N ARG A 183 22.88 -3.97 2.08
CA ARG A 183 22.45 -5.20 1.40
C ARG A 183 21.19 -5.03 0.57
N GLY A 184 21.13 -5.73 -0.57
CA GLY A 184 19.96 -5.73 -1.48
C GLY A 184 19.15 -7.02 -1.45
N ASP A 185 19.69 -8.04 -0.81
CA ASP A 185 19.28 -9.44 -0.73
C ASP A 185 19.50 -9.98 0.70
N ASP A 186 19.16 -11.25 0.92
CA ASP A 186 19.32 -11.92 2.22
C ASP A 186 20.76 -12.42 2.44
N ARG A 187 21.69 -11.48 2.62
CA ARG A 187 23.09 -11.77 3.00
C ARG A 187 23.46 -11.11 4.31
N PHE A 188 24.36 -11.76 5.03
CA PHE A 188 24.95 -11.21 6.25
C PHE A 188 26.02 -10.16 5.89
N ILE A 189 26.04 -9.03 6.63
CA ILE A 189 27.08 -8.00 6.53
C ILE A 189 27.56 -7.65 7.93
N GLU A 190 28.88 -7.72 8.14
CA GLU A 190 29.54 -7.37 9.39
C GLU A 190 29.28 -5.90 9.75
N LEU A 191 29.14 -5.59 11.05
CA LEU A 191 28.82 -4.23 11.51
C LEU A 191 29.83 -3.18 11.00
N ASN A 192 31.12 -3.52 11.03
CA ASN A 192 32.18 -2.63 10.52
C ASN A 192 32.07 -2.38 9.01
N ASP A 193 31.63 -3.37 8.24
CA ASP A 193 31.45 -3.24 6.79
C ASP A 193 30.28 -2.32 6.45
N ARG A 194 29.20 -2.33 7.25
CA ARG A 194 28.06 -1.41 7.10
C ARG A 194 28.53 0.05 7.18
N ALA A 195 29.34 0.38 8.19
CA ALA A 195 29.93 1.71 8.35
C ALA A 195 30.95 2.02 7.24
N ALA A 196 31.75 1.03 6.82
CA ALA A 196 32.71 1.19 5.74
C ALA A 196 32.05 1.51 4.39
N ILE A 197 30.92 0.88 4.08
CA ILE A 197 30.09 1.19 2.90
C ILE A 197 29.67 2.66 2.93
N ALA A 198 29.19 3.14 4.08
CA ALA A 198 28.76 4.53 4.23
C ALA A 198 29.89 5.53 4.06
N ASN A 199 31.06 5.20 4.61
CA ASN A 199 32.26 6.01 4.48
C ASN A 199 32.77 6.07 3.03
N ARG A 200 32.84 4.93 2.34
CA ARG A 200 33.25 4.85 0.93
C ARG A 200 32.29 5.59 0.00
N ALA A 201 30.99 5.51 0.27
CA ALA A 201 29.96 6.23 -0.48
C ALA A 201 29.96 7.75 -0.24
N ARG A 202 30.74 8.25 0.74
CA ARG A 202 30.67 9.64 1.23
C ARG A 202 29.24 10.05 1.58
N ALA A 203 28.54 9.17 2.30
CA ALA A 203 27.15 9.40 2.66
C ALA A 203 26.99 10.65 3.54
N ASP A 204 25.98 11.46 3.21
CA ASP A 204 25.53 12.59 4.02
C ASP A 204 24.68 12.09 5.20
N LEU A 205 23.98 10.98 5.01
CA LEU A 205 23.14 10.34 6.01
C LEU A 205 23.28 8.81 5.95
N PHE A 206 23.36 8.18 7.11
CA PHE A 206 23.24 6.74 7.27
C PHE A 206 21.98 6.43 8.07
N VAL A 207 21.09 5.62 7.51
CA VAL A 207 19.83 5.19 8.11
C VAL A 207 19.88 3.68 8.28
N SER A 208 19.93 3.21 9.52
CA SER A 208 19.77 1.79 9.83
C SER A 208 18.33 1.50 10.22
N ILE A 209 17.77 0.45 9.63
CA ILE A 209 16.39 0.01 9.80
C ILE A 209 16.40 -1.34 10.51
N HIS A 210 15.85 -1.33 11.72
CA HIS A 210 15.65 -2.48 12.59
C HIS A 210 14.19 -2.55 13.04
N ALA A 211 13.73 -3.76 13.34
CA ALA A 211 12.44 -4.01 13.97
C ALA A 211 12.66 -4.68 15.32
N ASN A 212 12.80 -3.85 16.35
CA ASN A 212 12.96 -4.33 17.72
C ASN A 212 11.72 -5.12 18.16
N ALA A 213 11.95 -6.20 18.91
CA ALA A 213 10.94 -6.85 19.72
C ALA A 213 11.21 -6.52 21.18
N ASP A 214 10.22 -5.97 21.87
CA ASP A 214 10.21 -5.85 23.33
C ASP A 214 9.02 -6.67 23.84
N ILE A 215 9.26 -7.48 24.87
CA ILE A 215 8.26 -8.34 25.49
C ILE A 215 7.98 -7.70 26.85
N GLY A 216 7.15 -6.65 26.82
CA GLY A 216 6.59 -6.07 28.05
C GLY A 216 5.63 -7.02 28.74
#